data_AF-A0A927N5P6-F1
#
_entry.id   AF-A0A927N5P6-F1
#
_cell.length_a   1.000
_cell.length_b   1.000
_cell.length_c   1.000
_cell.angle_alpha   90.00
_cell.angle_beta   90.00
_cell.angle_gamma   90.00
#
_symmetry.space_group_name_H-M   'P 1'
#
loop_
_entity.id
_entity.type
_entity.pdbx_description
1 polymer ?
#
loop_
_entity_poly.entity_id
_entity_poly.type
_entity_poly.pdbx_seq_one_letter_code
_entity_poly.pdbx_strand_id
1 'polypeptide(L)'
;MARLGESLGVMHECAAPTFGKVALVDRGGRSRGGSCEEVVLRGAVDDLAEAASRGRWMAGAMDELDDVLHNLAAEVRPRSRYGLIHGELGPDHVLVDRQGEPVLIDIERSLIVEFELSLAVASL
;
A
#
# COMPACT_ATOMS: atom_id res chain seq x y z
N MET A 1 -14.29 11.95 -10.24
CA MET A 1 -12.86 11.72 -9.95
C MET A 1 -12.26 12.76 -9.02
N ALA A 2 -12.44 14.08 -9.24
CA ALA A 2 -11.93 15.12 -8.32
C ALA A 2 -12.30 14.88 -6.84
N ARG A 3 -13.58 14.60 -6.56
CA ARG A 3 -14.06 14.31 -5.18
C ARG A 3 -13.41 13.11 -4.52
N LEU A 4 -13.16 12.03 -5.27
CA LEU A 4 -12.45 10.85 -4.74
C LEU A 4 -11.02 11.24 -4.34
N GLY A 5 -10.33 12.01 -5.20
CA GLY A 5 -9.01 12.54 -4.88
C GLY A 5 -9.00 13.44 -3.65
N GLU A 6 -10.02 14.28 -3.48
CA GLU A 6 -10.20 15.12 -2.27
C GLU A 6 -10.38 14.26 -1.01
N SER A 7 -11.27 13.25 -1.05
CA SER A 7 -11.49 12.33 0.08
C SER A 7 -10.24 11.54 0.43
N LEU A 8 -9.49 11.06 -0.57
CA LEU A 8 -8.21 10.40 -0.35
C LEU A 8 -7.16 11.36 0.22
N GLY A 9 -7.16 12.63 -0.20
CA GLY A 9 -6.33 13.67 0.39
C GLY A 9 -6.57 13.82 1.89
N VAL A 10 -7.84 13.91 2.30
CA VAL A 10 -8.23 13.96 3.72
C VAL A 10 -7.80 12.69 4.46
N MET A 11 -7.96 11.51 3.84
CA MET A 11 -7.49 10.25 4.43
C MET A 11 -5.97 10.28 4.67
N HIS A 12 -5.18 10.74 3.69
CA HIS A 12 -3.73 10.84 3.80
C HIS A 12 -3.26 11.85 4.87
N GLU A 13 -4.09 12.82 5.24
CA GLU A 13 -3.81 13.76 6.33
C GLU A 13 -3.94 13.12 7.72
N CYS A 14 -4.64 11.99 7.85
CA CYS A 14 -4.69 11.20 9.08
C CYS A 14 -3.33 10.54 9.34
N ALA A 15 -2.45 11.27 10.02
CA ALA A 15 -1.08 10.86 10.27
C ALA A 15 -0.91 10.10 11.60
N ALA A 16 0.09 9.21 11.65
CA ALA A 16 0.51 8.55 12.88
C ALA A 16 2.05 8.55 13.00
N PRO A 17 2.60 8.38 14.22
CA PRO A 17 4.06 8.44 14.44
C PRO A 17 4.80 7.19 13.94
N THR A 18 4.08 6.12 13.57
CA THR A 18 4.65 4.84 13.14
C THR A 18 3.81 4.21 12.03
N PHE A 19 4.46 3.46 11.13
CA PHE A 19 3.78 2.70 10.08
C PHE A 19 3.20 1.37 10.59
N GLY A 20 2.17 0.88 9.89
CA GLY A 20 1.58 -0.44 10.10
C GLY A 20 0.07 -0.50 9.93
N LYS A 21 -0.50 -1.68 10.19
CA LYS A 21 -1.97 -1.86 10.20
C LYS A 21 -2.61 -0.88 11.19
N VAL A 22 -3.72 -0.24 10.79
CA VAL A 22 -4.39 0.78 11.61
C VAL A 22 -4.68 0.26 13.01
N ALA A 23 -5.27 -0.92 13.14
CA ALA A 23 -5.59 -1.52 14.44
C ALA A 23 -4.36 -1.84 15.31
N LEU A 24 -3.16 -1.98 14.72
CA LEU A 24 -1.92 -2.16 15.47
C LEU A 24 -1.39 -0.80 15.98
N VAL A 25 -1.35 0.19 15.09
CA VAL A 25 -0.84 1.54 15.39
C VAL A 25 -1.74 2.27 16.38
N ASP A 26 -3.06 2.15 16.24
CA ASP A 26 -4.06 2.74 17.16
C ASP A 26 -3.89 2.22 18.61
N ARG A 27 -3.45 0.98 18.76
CA ARG A 27 -3.12 0.38 20.07
C ARG A 27 -1.69 0.70 20.57
N GLY A 28 -0.99 1.62 19.91
CA GLY A 28 0.40 1.98 20.22
C GLY A 28 1.43 0.94 19.82
N GLY A 29 1.04 -0.06 19.01
CA GLY A 29 1.93 -1.08 18.48
C GLY A 29 2.75 -0.61 17.29
N ARG A 30 3.71 -1.43 16.87
CA ARG A 30 4.60 -1.15 15.72
C ARG A 30 4.71 -2.37 14.82
N SER A 31 4.74 -2.16 13.51
CA SER A 31 4.98 -3.22 12.53
C SER A 31 6.34 -3.91 12.75
N ARG A 32 6.43 -5.17 12.33
CA ARG A 32 7.68 -5.94 12.34
C ARG A 32 8.51 -5.65 11.08
N GLY A 33 9.66 -5.01 11.25
CA GLY A 33 10.59 -4.62 10.18
C GLY A 33 11.44 -3.44 10.63
N GLY A 34 12.60 -3.21 9.99
CA GLY A 34 13.47 -2.08 10.29
C GLY A 34 12.91 -0.76 9.78
N SER A 35 12.28 -0.76 8.60
CA SER A 35 11.66 0.42 7.98
C SER A 35 10.36 0.10 7.24
N CYS A 36 9.63 1.14 6.81
CA CYS A 36 8.39 0.98 6.05
C CYS A 36 8.65 0.39 4.66
N GLU A 37 9.68 0.90 3.98
CA GLU A 37 10.15 0.46 2.66
C GLU A 37 10.54 -1.01 2.67
N GLU A 38 11.27 -1.44 3.70
CA GLU A 38 11.69 -2.84 3.84
C GLU A 38 10.48 -3.78 3.93
N VAL A 39 9.45 -3.36 4.68
CA VAL A 39 8.22 -4.16 4.82
C VAL A 39 7.43 -4.20 3.50
N VAL A 40 7.38 -3.10 2.76
CA VAL A 40 6.72 -3.05 1.44
C VAL A 40 7.47 -3.88 0.40
N LEU A 41 8.80 -3.74 0.33
CA LEU A 41 9.64 -4.53 -0.59
C LEU A 41 9.51 -6.03 -0.28
N ARG A 42 9.60 -6.43 0.99
CA ARG A 42 9.43 -7.84 1.38
C ARG A 42 8.07 -8.39 0.95
N GLY A 43 7.00 -7.62 1.14
CA GLY A 43 5.66 -8.01 0.67
C GLY A 43 5.63 -8.21 -0.84
N ALA A 44 6.15 -7.26 -1.61
CA ALA A 44 6.19 -7.35 -3.06
C ALA A 44 7.01 -8.55 -3.58
N VAL A 45 8.12 -8.87 -2.92
CA VAL A 45 8.92 -10.07 -3.24
C VAL A 45 8.17 -11.35 -2.91
N ASP A 46 7.48 -11.41 -1.76
CA ASP A 46 6.65 -12.56 -1.37
C ASP A 46 5.50 -12.77 -2.38
N ASP A 47 4.85 -11.69 -2.82
CA ASP A 47 3.77 -11.72 -3.81
C ASP A 47 4.26 -12.14 -5.20
N LEU A 48 5.43 -11.66 -5.60
CA LEU A 48 6.09 -12.07 -6.84
C LEU A 48 6.42 -13.57 -6.82
N ALA A 49 6.93 -14.09 -5.70
CA ALA A 49 7.20 -15.51 -5.52
C ALA A 49 5.92 -16.36 -5.57
N GLU A 50 4.85 -15.90 -4.93
CA GLU A 50 3.55 -16.55 -4.99
C GLU A 50 2.99 -16.55 -6.42
N ALA A 51 3.11 -15.45 -7.16
CA ALA A 51 2.68 -15.35 -8.56
C ALA A 51 3.48 -16.30 -9.48
N ALA A 52 4.80 -16.37 -9.31
CA ALA A 52 5.67 -17.27 -10.05
C ALA A 52 5.33 -18.75 -9.82
N SER A 53 4.88 -19.11 -8.61
CA SER A 53 4.44 -20.48 -8.30
C SER A 53 3.19 -20.91 -9.08
N ARG A 54 2.37 -19.96 -9.56
CA ARG A 54 1.08 -20.20 -10.20
C ARG A 54 1.14 -20.33 -11.72
N GLY A 55 2.24 -19.94 -12.37
CA GLY A 55 2.31 -19.97 -13.83
C GLY A 55 3.72 -19.81 -14.43
N ARG A 56 4.02 -20.61 -15.44
CA ARG A 56 5.34 -20.62 -16.12
C ARG A 56 5.71 -19.30 -16.80
N TRP A 57 4.72 -18.47 -17.16
CA TRP A 57 4.98 -17.15 -17.73
C TRP A 57 5.58 -16.21 -16.69
N MET A 58 5.00 -16.14 -15.49
CA MET A 58 5.54 -15.34 -14.38
C MET A 58 6.89 -15.85 -13.89
N ALA A 59 7.06 -17.18 -13.83
CA ALA A 59 8.35 -17.76 -13.47
C ALA A 59 9.49 -17.34 -14.44
N GLY A 60 9.17 -17.11 -15.72
CA GLY A 60 10.16 -16.68 -16.72
C GLY A 60 10.60 -15.22 -16.60
N ALA A 61 9.82 -14.37 -15.90
CA ALA A 61 10.12 -12.96 -15.66
C ALA A 61 10.57 -12.68 -14.21
N MET A 62 10.71 -13.72 -13.38
CA MET A 62 10.96 -13.63 -11.95
C MET A 62 12.19 -12.78 -11.63
N ASP A 63 13.34 -13.14 -12.20
CA ASP A 63 14.62 -12.49 -11.91
C ASP A 63 14.62 -11.01 -12.36
N GLU A 64 14.04 -10.73 -13.54
CA GLU A 64 13.93 -9.36 -14.07
C GLU A 64 13.03 -8.49 -13.18
N LEU A 65 11.89 -9.02 -12.72
CA LEU A 65 10.97 -8.30 -11.84
C LEU A 65 11.56 -8.10 -10.44
N ASP A 66 12.27 -9.09 -9.91
CA ASP A 66 12.95 -8.99 -8.61
C ASP A 66 14.04 -7.90 -8.64
N ASP A 67 14.84 -7.83 -9.70
CA ASP A 67 15.83 -6.77 -9.93
C ASP A 67 15.15 -5.39 -9.99
N VAL A 68 14.02 -5.27 -10.70
CA VAL A 68 13.26 -4.01 -10.78
C VAL A 68 12.74 -3.58 -9.41
N LEU A 69 12.18 -4.52 -8.62
CA LEU A 69 11.69 -4.23 -7.26
C LEU A 69 12.81 -3.72 -6.36
N HIS A 70 13.97 -4.37 -6.37
CA HIS A 70 15.12 -3.95 -5.57
C HIS A 70 15.69 -2.59 -6.02
N ASN A 71 15.77 -2.33 -7.33
CA ASN A 71 16.22 -1.05 -7.86
C ASN A 71 15.27 0.10 -7.46
N LEU A 72 13.96 -0.11 -7.61
CA LEU A 72 12.96 0.89 -7.20
C LEU A 72 13.02 1.14 -5.69
N ALA A 73 13.14 0.08 -4.87
CA ALA A 73 13.25 0.22 -3.43
C ALA A 73 14.52 0.97 -3.01
N ALA A 74 15.64 0.80 -3.73
CA ALA A 74 16.88 1.53 -3.48
C ALA A 74 16.77 3.03 -3.77
N GLU A 75 15.84 3.46 -4.64
CA GLU A 75 15.58 4.87 -4.93
C GLU A 75 14.69 5.54 -3.86
N VAL A 76 13.99 4.75 -3.04
CA VAL A 76 13.12 5.29 -1.99
C VAL A 76 13.97 5.87 -0.86
N ARG A 77 13.82 7.19 -0.65
CA ARG A 77 14.41 7.87 0.50
C ARG A 77 13.51 7.74 1.72
N PRO A 78 14.02 7.26 2.87
CA PRO A 78 13.24 7.14 4.10
C PRO A 78 12.68 8.49 4.55
N ARG A 79 11.40 8.51 4.94
CA ARG A 79 10.76 9.70 5.54
C ARG A 79 10.09 9.33 6.86
N SER A 80 9.83 10.35 7.69
CA SER A 80 9.24 10.17 9.02
C SER A 80 7.77 10.56 9.10
N ARG A 81 7.09 10.70 7.95
CA ARG A 81 5.67 11.07 7.88
C ARG A 81 4.86 9.94 7.26
N TYR A 82 3.98 9.36 8.06
CA TYR A 82 3.08 8.29 7.67
C TYR A 82 1.63 8.79 7.64
N GLY A 83 0.89 8.41 6.60
CA GLY A 83 -0.52 8.72 6.42
C GLY A 83 -1.37 7.47 6.25
N LEU A 84 -2.66 7.60 6.50
CA LEU A 84 -3.64 6.53 6.32
C LEU A 84 -3.93 6.31 4.82
N ILE A 85 -3.88 5.05 4.39
CA ILE A 85 -4.27 4.59 3.05
C ILE A 85 -5.30 3.47 3.16
N HIS A 86 -6.07 3.25 2.10
CA HIS A 86 -7.07 2.18 2.01
C HIS A 86 -6.47 0.77 2.03
N GLY A 87 -5.26 0.61 1.47
CA GLY A 87 -4.52 -0.65 1.43
C GLY A 87 -4.89 -1.60 0.29
N GLU A 88 -6.02 -1.42 -0.39
CA GLU A 88 -6.43 -2.21 -1.57
C GLU A 88 -7.23 -1.33 -2.53
N LEU A 89 -6.81 -0.10 -2.81
CA LEU A 89 -7.68 0.83 -3.55
C LEU A 89 -7.79 0.44 -5.04
N GLY A 90 -8.81 -0.35 -5.37
CA GLY A 90 -9.27 -0.63 -6.72
C GLY A 90 -10.60 0.07 -7.06
N PRO A 91 -10.99 0.13 -8.34
CA PRO A 91 -12.29 0.70 -8.75
C PRO A 91 -13.49 -0.06 -8.17
N ASP A 92 -13.31 -1.33 -7.82
CA ASP A 92 -14.26 -2.18 -7.13
C ASP A 92 -14.43 -1.83 -5.64
N HIS A 93 -13.48 -1.08 -5.05
CA HIS A 93 -13.55 -0.60 -3.67
C HIS A 93 -14.09 0.83 -3.55
N VAL A 94 -14.61 1.37 -4.66
CA VAL A 94 -15.29 2.67 -4.71
C VAL A 94 -16.71 2.48 -5.21
N LEU A 95 -17.69 2.66 -4.32
CA LEU A 95 -19.09 2.78 -4.71
C LEU A 95 -19.42 4.23 -5.05
N VAL A 96 -20.44 4.42 -5.88
CA VAL A 96 -21.02 5.74 -6.15
C VAL A 96 -22.45 5.72 -5.63
N ASP A 97 -22.76 6.63 -4.71
CA ASP A 97 -24.10 6.70 -4.13
C ASP A 97 -25.14 7.30 -5.10
N ARG A 98 -26.38 7.50 -4.63
CA ARG A 98 -27.47 8.05 -5.45
C ARG A 98 -27.25 9.51 -5.85
N GLN A 99 -26.36 10.22 -5.15
CA GLN A 99 -26.02 11.62 -5.37
C GLN A 99 -24.77 11.76 -6.24
N GLY A 100 -24.10 10.66 -6.57
CA GLY A 100 -22.86 10.67 -7.34
C GLY A 100 -21.60 10.81 -6.47
N GLU A 101 -21.71 10.64 -5.16
CA GLU A 101 -20.58 10.75 -4.24
C GLU A 101 -19.81 9.42 -4.15
N PRO A 102 -18.46 9.45 -4.21
CA PRO A 102 -17.66 8.27 -4.02
C PRO A 102 -17.69 7.82 -2.54
N VAL A 103 -17.85 6.53 -2.33
CA VAL A 103 -17.83 5.89 -1.01
C VAL A 103 -16.78 4.79 -1.03
N LEU A 104 -15.76 4.93 -0.19
CA LEU A 104 -14.76 3.90 0.04
C LEU A 104 -15.38 2.76 0.86
N ILE A 105 -15.16 1.52 0.43
CA ILE A 105 -15.64 0.31 1.10
C ILE A 105 -14.48 -0.66 1.27
N ASP A 106 -14.64 -1.69 2.11
CA ASP A 106 -13.56 -2.65 2.37
C ASP A 106 -12.29 -2.01 2.97
N ILE A 107 -12.51 -1.24 4.03
CA ILE A 107 -11.44 -0.52 4.74
C ILE A 107 -10.61 -1.41 5.67
N GLU A 108 -10.85 -2.72 5.69
CA GLU A 108 -10.28 -3.67 6.65
C GLU A 108 -8.77 -3.79 6.53
N ARG A 109 -8.26 -3.50 5.33
CA ARG A 109 -6.85 -3.54 5.00
C ARG A 109 -6.21 -2.17 4.97
N SER A 110 -6.85 -1.17 5.56
CA SER A 110 -6.26 0.15 5.72
C SER A 110 -4.97 0.10 6.54
N LEU A 111 -3.99 0.91 6.13
CA LEU A 111 -2.64 0.93 6.68
C LEU A 111 -2.20 2.37 6.91
N ILE A 112 -1.32 2.58 7.89
CA ILE A 112 -0.51 3.78 8.02
C ILE A 112 0.82 3.51 7.32
N VAL A 113 1.12 4.23 6.24
CA VAL A 113 2.34 4.05 5.42
C VAL A 113 2.94 5.38 5.01
N GLU A 114 4.16 5.36 4.47
CA GLU A 114 4.74 6.53 3.82
C GLU A 114 3.99 6.87 2.52
N PHE A 115 3.72 8.16 2.29
CA PHE A 115 2.87 8.61 1.20
C PHE A 115 3.37 8.22 -0.20
N GLU A 116 4.69 8.25 -0.44
CA GLU A 116 5.27 7.84 -1.74
C GLU A 116 5.09 6.33 -2.01
N LEU A 117 4.96 5.52 -0.95
CA LEU A 117 4.70 4.09 -1.05
C LEU A 117 3.20 3.78 -1.17
N SER A 118 2.31 4.77 -0.99
CA SER A 118 0.86 4.55 -0.98
C SER A 118 0.32 3.91 -2.26
N LEU A 119 0.90 4.25 -3.41
CA LEU A 119 0.53 3.69 -4.72
C LEU A 119 1.02 2.25 -4.90
N ALA A 120 2.15 1.87 -4.28
CA ALA A 120 2.72 0.53 -4.38
C ALA A 120 1.94 -0.49 -3.52
N VAL A 121 1.39 -0.04 -2.39
CA VAL A 121 0.67 -0.91 -1.45
C VAL A 121 -0.81 -1.10 -1.84
N ALA A 122 -1.39 -0.18 -2.63
CA ALA A 122 -2.80 -0.24 -3.02
C ALA A 122 -3.12 -1.26 -4.15
N SER A 123 -2.10 -1.89 -4.74
CA SER A 123 -2.25 -2.82 -5.88
C SER A 123 -1.87 -4.28 -5.53
N LEU A 124 -1.71 -4.59 -4.24
CA LEU A 124 -1.43 -5.93 -3.71
C LEU A 124 -2.66 -6.47 -2.98
#